data_AF-A0AAQ4EBX7-F1
#
_entry.id   AF-A0AAQ4EBX7-F1
#
_cell.length_a   1.000
_cell.length_b   1.000
_cell.length_c   1.000
_cell.angle_alpha   90.00
_cell.angle_beta   90.00
_cell.angle_gamma   90.00
#
_symmetry.space_group_name_H-M   'P 1'
#
loop_
_entity.id
_entity.type
_entity.pdbx_description
1 polymer ?
#
loop_
_entity_poly.entity_id
_entity_poly.type
_entity_poly.pdbx_seq_one_letter_code
_entity_poly.pdbx_strand_id
1 'polypeptide(L)'
;MGNCNAVGCSNSQKKRFTLYRFPQGDKNRARSRVWEVRTKWDKWKANDNSRLCEVHFEPEQFEPLRKGPKKLKCTAVPTLFSHCSGKQKRKPPKKS
;
A
#
# COMPACT_ATOMS: atom_id res chain seq x y z
N MET A 1 -16.69 -6.02 -4.03
CA MET A 1 -15.48 -5.75 -4.84
C MET A 1 -14.76 -4.56 -4.21
N GLY A 2 -13.45 -4.66 -3.95
CA GLY A 2 -12.72 -3.65 -3.17
C GLY A 2 -12.13 -2.53 -4.03
N ASN A 3 -12.09 -1.33 -3.46
CA ASN A 3 -11.42 -0.14 -4.02
C ASN A 3 -10.17 0.15 -3.19
N CYS A 4 -9.25 0.96 -3.71
CA CYS A 4 -8.18 1.51 -2.89
C CYS A 4 -8.73 2.64 -2.00
N ASN A 5 -8.40 2.61 -0.72
CA ASN A 5 -8.77 3.64 0.27
C ASN A 5 -7.76 4.80 0.34
N ALA A 6 -6.68 4.78 -0.45
CA ALA A 6 -5.76 5.89 -0.48
C ALA A 6 -6.43 7.14 -1.07
N VAL A 7 -6.21 8.29 -0.43
CA VAL A 7 -6.70 9.59 -0.92
C VAL A 7 -6.18 9.84 -2.34
N GLY A 8 -7.09 10.18 -3.25
CA GLY A 8 -6.77 10.43 -4.67
C GLY A 8 -6.48 9.16 -5.49
N CYS A 9 -6.72 7.97 -4.95
CA CYS A 9 -6.51 6.72 -5.68
C CYS A 9 -7.84 6.08 -6.11
N SER A 10 -8.05 5.96 -7.42
CA SER A 10 -9.23 5.29 -7.99
C SER A 10 -8.91 3.87 -8.50
N ASN A 11 -7.85 3.25 -7.98
CA ASN A 11 -7.45 1.89 -8.34
C ASN A 11 -8.33 0.84 -7.66
N SER A 12 -8.55 -0.27 -8.33
CA SER A 12 -9.38 -1.36 -7.84
C SER A 12 -8.98 -2.69 -8.46
N GLN A 13 -9.49 -3.79 -7.89
CA GLN A 13 -9.30 -5.13 -8.47
C GLN A 13 -9.85 -5.22 -9.91
N LYS A 14 -10.91 -4.46 -10.24
CA LYS A 14 -11.46 -4.39 -11.61
C LYS A 14 -10.43 -3.83 -12.61
N LYS A 15 -9.61 -2.87 -12.17
CA LYS A 15 -8.50 -2.28 -12.94
C LYS A 15 -7.21 -3.12 -12.89
N ARG A 16 -7.30 -4.41 -12.51
CA ARG A 16 -6.18 -5.36 -12.42
C ARG A 16 -5.09 -4.99 -11.41
N PHE A 17 -5.40 -4.15 -10.42
CA PHE A 17 -4.49 -3.87 -9.31
C PHE A 17 -4.66 -4.88 -8.17
N THR A 18 -3.54 -5.32 -7.61
CA THR A 18 -3.54 -6.12 -6.40
C THR A 18 -3.88 -5.24 -5.20
N LEU A 19 -4.90 -5.62 -4.42
CA LEU A 19 -5.32 -4.91 -3.21
C LEU A 19 -4.93 -5.69 -1.96
N TYR A 20 -4.20 -5.02 -1.07
CA TYR A 20 -3.78 -5.53 0.22
C TYR A 20 -4.68 -5.01 1.32
N ARG A 21 -5.10 -5.91 2.22
CA ARG A 21 -5.87 -5.56 3.41
C ARG A 21 -4.96 -4.92 4.44
N PHE A 22 -5.55 -4.10 5.30
CA PHE A 22 -4.82 -3.55 6.43
C PHE A 22 -4.37 -4.68 7.37
N PRO A 23 -3.20 -4.54 8.00
CA PRO A 23 -2.75 -5.48 9.00
C PRO A 23 -3.75 -5.60 10.16
N GLN A 24 -4.27 -6.82 10.39
CA GLN A 24 -5.20 -7.13 11.48
C GLN A 24 -4.49 -7.85 12.63
N GLY A 25 -5.07 -7.76 13.84
CA GLY A 25 -4.59 -8.38 15.08
C GLY A 25 -3.71 -7.49 15.95
N ASP A 26 -3.65 -7.79 17.25
CA ASP A 26 -2.90 -6.99 18.24
C ASP A 26 -1.42 -6.80 17.89
N LYS A 27 -0.77 -7.86 17.40
CA LYS A 27 0.64 -7.83 16.97
C LYS A 27 0.89 -6.84 15.82
N ASN A 28 -0.14 -6.51 15.05
CA ASN A 28 -0.06 -5.64 13.88
C ASN A 28 -0.70 -4.27 14.10
N ARG A 29 -1.24 -3.99 15.29
CA ARG A 29 -1.99 -2.76 15.60
C ARG A 29 -1.18 -1.50 15.35
N ALA A 30 0.09 -1.50 15.76
CA ALA A 30 1.00 -0.38 15.53
C ALA A 30 1.19 -0.10 14.03
N ARG A 31 1.37 -1.15 13.23
CA ARG A 31 1.55 -1.05 11.77
C ARG A 31 0.26 -0.60 11.08
N SER A 32 -0.89 -1.10 11.50
CA SER A 32 -2.19 -0.65 10.99
C SER A 32 -2.37 0.86 11.20
N ARG A 33 -2.03 1.36 12.39
CA ARG A 33 -2.04 2.80 12.68
C ARG A 33 -1.10 3.60 11.78
N VAL A 34 0.08 3.06 11.45
CA VAL A 34 0.98 3.71 10.47
C VAL A 34 0.32 3.80 9.10
N TRP A 35 -0.35 2.73 8.65
CA TRP A 35 -1.06 2.75 7.37
C TRP A 35 -2.19 3.79 7.37
N GLU A 36 -2.97 3.87 8.45
CA GLU A 36 -4.05 4.87 8.63
C GLU A 36 -3.51 6.31 8.53
N VAL A 37 -2.46 6.61 9.28
CA VAL A 37 -1.82 7.94 9.28
C VAL A 37 -1.25 8.28 7.89
N ARG A 38 -0.62 7.31 7.22
CA ARG A 38 -0.04 7.49 5.89
C ARG A 38 -1.10 7.74 4.82
N THR A 39 -2.28 7.12 4.95
CA THR A 39 -3.41 7.38 4.06
C THR A 39 -4.01 8.78 4.21
N LYS A 40 -3.58 9.57 5.21
CA LYS A 40 -3.99 10.97 5.46
C LYS A 40 -5.50 11.19 5.47
N TRP A 41 -6.25 10.19 5.92
CA TRP A 41 -7.67 10.34 6.11
C TRP A 41 -7.90 10.81 7.54
N ASP A 42 -8.05 12.13 7.72
CA ASP A 42 -8.24 12.75 9.03
C ASP A 42 -9.42 12.08 9.76
N LYS A 43 -9.19 11.63 10.99
CA LYS A 43 -10.18 10.94 11.86
C LYS A 43 -10.77 9.64 11.31
N TRP A 44 -10.18 9.04 10.27
CA TRP A 44 -10.66 7.78 9.73
C TRP A 44 -9.92 6.57 10.32
N LYS A 45 -10.68 5.50 10.57
CA LYS A 45 -10.16 4.21 11.06
C LYS A 45 -10.33 3.16 9.98
N ALA A 46 -9.29 2.36 9.76
CA ALA A 46 -9.37 1.25 8.83
C ALA A 46 -10.39 0.21 9.33
N ASN A 47 -11.28 -0.21 8.43
CA ASN A 47 -12.21 -1.31 8.63
C ASN A 47 -11.71 -2.58 7.90
N ASP A 48 -12.38 -3.70 8.11
CA ASP A 48 -12.00 -4.99 7.48
C ASP A 48 -12.04 -4.97 5.94
N ASN A 49 -12.76 -4.00 5.37
CA ASN A 49 -12.87 -3.78 3.93
C ASN A 49 -11.84 -2.78 3.39
N SER A 50 -11.03 -2.18 4.26
CA SER A 50 -10.05 -1.17 3.89
C SER A 50 -8.87 -1.81 3.18
N ARG A 51 -8.53 -1.28 2.01
CA ARG A 51 -7.45 -1.84 1.19
C ARG A 51 -6.59 -0.78 0.53
N LEU A 52 -5.31 -1.11 0.38
CA LEU A 52 -4.36 -0.33 -0.40
C LEU A 52 -3.88 -1.13 -1.60
N CYS A 53 -3.79 -0.48 -2.75
CA CYS A 53 -3.27 -1.11 -3.95
C CYS A 53 -1.73 -1.19 -3.94
N GLU A 54 -1.18 -2.11 -4.74
CA GLU A 54 0.26 -2.39 -4.78
C GLU A 54 1.14 -1.18 -5.09
N VAL A 55 0.61 -0.15 -5.77
CA VAL A 55 1.37 1.06 -6.13
C VAL A 55 1.72 1.96 -4.93
N HIS A 56 1.11 1.72 -3.77
CA HIS A 56 1.42 2.48 -2.56
C HIS A 56 2.59 1.90 -1.75
N PHE A 57 3.12 0.75 -2.17
CA PHE A 57 4.21 0.05 -1.51
C PHE A 57 5.45 0.03 -2.39
N GLU A 58 6.61 0.27 -1.80
CA GLU A 58 7.88 0.07 -2.50
C GLU A 58 8.08 -1.42 -2.83
N PRO A 59 8.76 -1.74 -3.95
CA PRO A 59 9.09 -3.12 -4.32
C PRO A 59 9.80 -3.90 -3.19
N GLU A 60 10.58 -3.20 -2.36
CA GLU A 60 11.32 -3.76 -1.23
C GLU A 60 10.43 -4.19 -0.06
N GLN A 61 9.20 -3.68 0.00
CA GLN A 61 8.20 -4.04 1.01
C GLN A 61 7.49 -5.36 0.68
N PHE A 62 7.74 -5.94 -0.49
CA PHE A 62 7.23 -7.24 -0.87
C PHE A 62 8.21 -8.35 -0.50
N GLU A 63 7.67 -9.49 -0.11
CA GLU A 63 8.44 -10.70 0.10
C GLU A 63 9.10 -11.13 -1.24
N PRO A 64 10.40 -11.49 -1.24
CA PRO A 64 11.09 -11.96 -2.42
C PRO A 64 10.62 -13.38 -2.77
N LEU A 65 9.43 -13.49 -3.34
CA LEU A 65 8.84 -14.77 -3.72
C LEU A 65 9.20 -15.11 -5.17
N ARG A 66 9.86 -16.26 -5.40
CA ARG A 66 10.24 -16.72 -6.75
C ARG A 66 9.04 -17.12 -7.62
N LYS A 67 7.95 -17.61 -7.01
CA LYS A 67 6.69 -17.98 -7.69
C LYS A 67 5.52 -17.80 -6.73
N GLY A 68 4.47 -17.10 -7.17
CA GLY A 68 3.22 -16.92 -6.40
C GLY A 68 2.77 -15.46 -6.31
N PRO A 69 1.63 -15.19 -5.65
CA PRO A 69 1.11 -13.83 -5.49
C PRO A 69 2.07 -13.01 -4.63
N LYS A 70 2.38 -11.78 -5.07
CA LYS A 70 3.18 -10.83 -4.30
C LYS A 70 2.55 -10.64 -2.92
N LYS A 71 3.28 -10.97 -1.86
CA LYS A 71 2.85 -10.72 -0.47
C LYS A 71 3.66 -9.58 0.12
N LEU A 72 3.03 -8.80 0.97
CA LEU A 72 3.71 -7.75 1.74
C LEU A 72 4.44 -8.37 2.93
N LYS A 73 5.62 -7.84 3.23
CA LYS A 73 6.37 -8.16 4.44
C LYS A 73 5.56 -7.83 5.70
N CYS A 74 5.87 -8.48 6.80
CA CYS A 74 5.31 -8.13 8.11
C CYS A 74 5.70 -6.71 8.57
N THR A 75 6.75 -6.14 8.00
CA THR A 75 7.19 -4.76 8.23
C THR A 75 6.72 -3.77 7.16
N ALA A 76 5.94 -4.23 6.17
CA ALA A 76 5.54 -3.42 5.03
C ALA A 76 4.72 -2.20 5.45
N VAL A 77 5.14 -1.02 5.01
CA VAL A 77 4.41 0.24 5.20
C VAL A 77 4.19 0.95 3.86
N PRO A 78 3.00 1.53 3.62
CA PRO A 78 2.78 2.27 2.40
C PRO A 78 3.51 3.61 2.52
N THR A 79 4.35 3.91 1.54
CA THR A 79 5.19 5.11 1.50
C THR A 79 4.90 5.96 0.28
N LEU A 80 4.37 5.35 -0.79
CA LEU A 80 4.13 5.98 -2.07
C LEU A 80 2.71 6.57 -2.09
N PHE A 81 2.58 7.82 -1.67
CA PHE A 81 1.34 8.58 -1.81
C PHE A 81 1.59 9.88 -2.54
N SER A 82 0.65 10.32 -3.38
CA SER A 82 0.76 11.57 -4.14
C SER A 82 0.93 12.80 -3.22
N HIS A 83 0.41 12.74 -2.00
CA HIS A 83 0.55 13.78 -0.97
C HIS A 83 1.79 13.65 -0.08
N CYS A 84 2.55 12.55 -0.19
CA CYS A 84 3.84 12.35 0.45
C CYS A 84 4.91 12.62 -0.61
N SER A 85 5.13 13.90 -0.93
CA SER A 85 6.15 14.38 -1.89
C SER A 85 7.59 14.23 -1.37
N GLY A 86 7.95 13.02 -0.93
CA GLY A 86 9.29 12.66 -0.49
C GLY A 86 9.89 11.58 -1.39
N LYS A 87 10.54 12.01 -2.48
CA LYS A 87 11.44 11.22 -3.35
C LYS A 87 10.80 9.99 -4.03
N GLN A 88 10.05 10.22 -5.10
CA GLN A 88 9.97 9.21 -6.15
C GLN A 88 11.40 8.92 -6.63
N LYS A 89 11.95 7.74 -6.31
CA LYS A 89 13.12 7.23 -7.03
C LYS A 89 12.70 7.11 -8.48
N ARG A 90 13.04 8.12 -9.30
CA ARG A 90 12.92 8.07 -10.75
C ARG A 90 13.63 6.79 -11.18
N LYS A 91 12.93 5.88 -11.89
CA LYS A 91 13.63 4.83 -12.62
C LYS A 91 14.67 5.53 -13.50
N PRO A 92 15.95 5.12 -13.50
CA PRO A 92 16.93 5.74 -14.37
C PRO A 92 16.42 5.64 -15.82
N PRO A 93 16.56 6.70 -16.63
CA PRO A 93 16.11 6.65 -18.01
C PRO A 93 16.77 5.47 -18.71
N LYS A 94 15.95 4.69 -19.41
CA LYS A 94 16.39 3.57 -20.23
C LYS A 94 17.26 4.19 -21.34
N LYS A 95 18.58 4.14 -21.18
CA LYS A 95 19.53 4.59 -22.22
C LYS A 95 19.28 3.72 -23.46
N SER A 96 18.82 4.36 -24.54
CA SER A 96 18.81 3.80 -25.89
C SER A 96 20.19 3.98 -26.52
#